data_AF-A0A368FF43-F1
#
_entry.id   AF-A0A368FF43-F1
#
_cell.length_a   1.000
_cell.length_b   1.000
_cell.length_c   1.000
_cell.angle_alpha   90.00
_cell.angle_beta   90.00
_cell.angle_gamma   90.00
#
_symmetry.space_group_name_H-M   'P 1'
#
loop_
_entity.id
_entity.type
_entity.pdbx_description
1 polymer ?
#
loop_
_entity_poly.entity_id
_entity_poly.type
_entity_poly.pdbx_seq_one_letter_code
_entity_poly.pdbx_strand_id
1 'polypeptide(L)'
;MSDLPFGYVYDERMLEHECAYDETMQERPERMVHIHNRLEHDGLLKGAVKVDAREATDAELMLNHPGDLVRELDALSTDEECEEYCRDKEILWLCPKSAQAARVAAGGVDKPYLGCSYCRVGNSFAIVRPPGHHAFGRVPQGYCVFNNVAVAAKYAVEHLGIKKVST
;
A
#
# COMPACT_ATOMS: atom_id res chain seq x y z
N MET A 1 4.26 20.90 20.62
CA MET A 1 3.94 19.68 19.85
C MET A 1 2.42 19.65 19.73
N SER A 2 1.85 19.32 18.57
CA SER A 2 0.39 19.30 18.40
C SER A 2 -0.25 18.26 19.31
N ASP A 3 -1.33 18.61 20.03
CA ASP A 3 -2.13 17.70 20.88
C ASP A 3 -2.95 16.66 20.09
N LEU A 4 -2.56 16.38 18.85
CA LEU A 4 -3.28 15.45 17.99
C LEU A 4 -2.84 14.01 18.28
N PRO A 5 -3.78 13.05 18.33
CA PRO A 5 -3.47 11.66 18.60
C PRO A 5 -2.61 11.03 17.49
N PHE A 6 -1.92 9.94 17.83
CA PHE A 6 -1.25 9.07 16.86
C PHE A 6 -2.30 8.32 16.03
N GLY A 7 -2.07 8.23 14.72
CA GLY A 7 -2.90 7.48 13.79
C GLY A 7 -2.26 6.16 13.34
N TYR A 8 -3.07 5.18 12.95
CA TYR A 8 -2.54 4.01 12.25
C TYR A 8 -3.50 3.52 11.17
N VAL A 9 -2.97 2.82 10.17
CA VAL A 9 -3.75 2.21 9.09
C VAL A 9 -3.53 0.71 9.11
N TYR A 10 -4.64 -0.04 9.06
CA TYR A 10 -4.68 -1.50 8.93
C TYR A 10 -6.00 -1.87 8.27
N ASP A 11 -5.94 -2.62 7.17
CA ASP A 11 -7.11 -3.00 6.37
C ASP A 11 -7.00 -4.45 5.87
N GLU A 12 -7.98 -5.27 6.22
CA GLU A 12 -7.93 -6.71 5.96
C GLU A 12 -8.03 -7.07 4.48
N ARG A 13 -8.49 -6.16 3.61
CA ARG A 13 -8.47 -6.37 2.14
C ARG A 13 -7.05 -6.62 1.62
N MET A 14 -6.03 -6.11 2.32
CA MET A 14 -4.63 -6.37 1.98
C MET A 14 -4.19 -7.81 2.28
N LEU A 15 -4.95 -8.57 3.08
CA LEU A 15 -4.68 -9.98 3.36
C LEU A 15 -5.08 -10.89 2.19
N GLU A 16 -5.95 -10.42 1.28
CA GLU A 16 -6.34 -11.17 0.08
C GLU A 16 -5.20 -11.28 -0.96
N HIS A 17 -4.14 -10.46 -0.84
CA HIS A 17 -2.89 -10.66 -1.57
C HIS A 17 -2.12 -11.80 -0.90
N GLU A 18 -2.21 -13.00 -1.46
CA GLU A 18 -1.58 -14.23 -0.97
C GLU A 18 -1.10 -15.09 -2.14
N CYS A 19 0.09 -15.68 -2.00
CA CYS A 19 0.66 -16.59 -3.00
C CYS A 19 0.16 -18.01 -2.76
N ALA A 20 -0.69 -18.52 -3.65
CA ALA A 20 -1.24 -19.87 -3.52
C ALA A 20 -0.34 -20.98 -4.13
N TYR A 21 0.71 -20.60 -4.87
CA TYR A 21 1.51 -21.53 -5.68
C TYR A 21 2.97 -21.66 -5.26
N ASP A 22 3.46 -20.83 -4.32
CA ASP A 22 4.81 -20.95 -3.77
C ASP A 22 4.83 -20.69 -2.25
N GLU A 23 4.80 -21.77 -1.48
CA GLU A 23 4.83 -21.74 -0.01
C GLU A 23 6.17 -21.24 0.57
N THR A 24 7.21 -21.11 -0.25
CA THR A 24 8.51 -20.59 0.18
C THR A 24 8.57 -19.07 0.19
N MET A 25 7.56 -18.41 -0.38
CA MET A 25 7.47 -16.96 -0.43
C MET A 25 7.42 -16.34 0.96
N GLN A 26 8.32 -15.38 1.20
CA GLN A 26 8.42 -14.71 2.48
C GLN A 26 7.38 -13.60 2.65
N GLU A 27 6.94 -12.99 1.54
CA GLU A 27 5.85 -12.03 1.51
C GLU A 27 4.53 -12.80 1.65
N ARG A 28 3.82 -12.63 2.78
CA ARG A 28 2.59 -13.36 3.11
C ARG A 28 1.72 -12.58 4.10
N PRO A 29 0.40 -12.86 4.17
CA PRO A 29 -0.55 -12.14 5.03
C PRO A 29 -0.13 -12.02 6.50
N GLU A 30 0.49 -13.06 7.05
CA GLU A 30 0.91 -13.14 8.45
C GLU A 30 1.86 -12.02 8.84
N ARG A 31 2.65 -11.49 7.90
CA ARG A 31 3.55 -10.35 8.18
C ARG A 31 2.78 -9.13 8.70
N MET A 32 1.63 -8.82 8.10
CA MET A 32 0.79 -7.69 8.51
C MET A 32 0.09 -7.99 9.83
N VAL A 33 -0.48 -9.19 9.94
CA VAL A 33 -1.23 -9.64 11.10
C VAL A 33 -0.33 -9.65 12.34
N HIS A 34 0.89 -10.17 12.23
CA HIS A 34 1.84 -10.21 13.34
C HIS A 34 2.26 -8.82 13.81
N ILE A 35 2.46 -7.86 12.90
CA ILE A 35 2.76 -6.47 13.27
C ILE A 35 1.57 -5.86 14.01
N HIS A 36 0.36 -5.95 13.45
CA HIS A 36 -0.84 -5.38 14.06
C HIS A 36 -1.11 -5.99 15.45
N ASN A 37 -1.15 -7.31 15.55
CA ASN A 37 -1.39 -8.01 16.81
C ASN A 37 -0.33 -7.67 17.86
N ARG A 38 0.93 -7.50 17.45
CA ARG A 38 2.00 -7.11 18.38
C ARG A 38 1.81 -5.69 18.91
N LEU A 39 1.47 -4.74 18.03
CA LEU A 39 1.18 -3.35 18.44
C LEU A 39 -0.04 -3.26 19.36
N GLU A 40 -1.07 -4.06 19.12
CA GLU A 40 -2.24 -4.17 20.01
C GLU A 40 -1.87 -4.79 21.36
N HIS A 41 -1.21 -5.94 21.35
CA HIS A 41 -0.80 -6.67 22.56
C HIS A 41 0.07 -5.82 23.48
N ASP A 42 1.03 -5.08 22.92
CA ASP A 42 1.93 -4.21 23.68
C ASP A 42 1.25 -2.90 24.11
N GLY A 43 -0.02 -2.69 23.76
CA GLY A 43 -0.82 -1.52 24.12
C GLY A 43 -0.44 -0.24 23.37
N LEU A 44 0.37 -0.34 22.30
CA LEU A 44 0.86 0.80 21.52
C LEU A 44 -0.24 1.47 20.69
N LEU A 45 -1.33 0.76 20.40
CA LEU A 45 -2.50 1.32 19.72
C LEU A 45 -3.56 1.86 20.70
N LYS A 46 -3.31 1.81 22.01
CA LYS A 46 -4.26 2.32 23.02
C LYS A 46 -4.39 3.84 22.89
N GLY A 47 -5.59 4.31 22.55
CA GLY A 47 -5.85 5.74 22.31
C GLY A 47 -5.38 6.25 20.94
N ALA A 48 -4.84 5.38 20.09
CA ALA A 48 -4.56 5.70 18.70
C ALA A 48 -5.85 5.74 17.87
N VAL A 49 -5.85 6.55 16.80
CA VAL A 49 -6.96 6.64 15.86
C VAL A 49 -6.69 5.70 14.69
N LYS A 50 -7.55 4.70 14.49
CA LYS A 50 -7.55 3.91 13.26
C LYS A 50 -8.04 4.78 12.10
N VAL A 51 -7.22 4.93 11.08
CA VAL A 51 -7.55 5.64 9.84
C VAL A 51 -7.90 4.60 8.79
N ASP A 52 -9.13 4.62 8.28
CA ASP A 52 -9.58 3.62 7.30
C ASP A 52 -8.80 3.75 6.00
N ALA A 53 -8.32 2.65 5.42
CA ALA A 53 -7.70 2.72 4.09
C ALA A 53 -8.76 2.95 3.00
N ARG A 54 -8.32 3.46 1.86
CA ARG A 54 -9.11 3.55 0.63
C ARG A 54 -8.29 3.01 -0.53
N GLU A 55 -8.95 2.69 -1.62
CA GLU A 55 -8.24 2.41 -2.86
C GLU A 55 -7.69 3.72 -3.45
N ALA A 56 -6.41 3.69 -3.85
CA ALA A 56 -5.83 4.72 -4.70
C ALA A 56 -6.53 4.74 -6.06
N THR A 57 -6.86 5.94 -6.52
CA THR A 57 -7.44 6.16 -7.85
C THR A 57 -6.36 6.03 -8.92
N ASP A 58 -6.77 5.80 -10.16
CA ASP A 58 -5.85 5.75 -11.30
C ASP A 58 -5.03 7.03 -11.41
N ALA A 59 -5.66 8.19 -11.23
CA ALA A 59 -4.99 9.48 -11.29
C ALA A 59 -3.86 9.60 -10.24
N GLU A 60 -4.06 9.05 -9.04
CA GLU A 60 -3.07 9.07 -7.97
C GLU A 60 -1.93 8.10 -8.24
N LEU A 61 -2.23 6.87 -8.67
CA LEU A 61 -1.21 5.91 -9.09
C LEU A 61 -0.39 6.44 -10.27
N MET A 62 -1.05 7.18 -11.17
CA MET A 62 -0.45 7.77 -12.36
C MET A 62 0.55 8.90 -12.07
N LEU A 63 0.61 9.40 -10.83
CA LEU A 63 1.68 10.29 -10.39
C LEU A 63 3.04 9.59 -10.49
N ASN A 64 3.10 8.27 -10.28
CA ASN A 64 4.35 7.52 -10.27
C ASN A 64 4.45 6.40 -11.32
N HIS A 65 3.32 5.89 -11.79
CA HIS A 65 3.25 4.75 -12.71
C HIS A 65 2.55 5.16 -14.01
N PRO A 66 2.89 4.56 -15.17
CA PRO A 66 2.15 4.86 -16.38
C PRO A 66 0.77 4.19 -16.35
N GLY A 67 -0.23 4.84 -16.94
CA GLY A 67 -1.62 4.36 -16.90
C GLY A 67 -1.87 3.06 -17.66
N ASP A 68 -0.96 2.60 -18.52
CA ASP A 68 -1.06 1.26 -19.11
C ASP A 68 -0.61 0.16 -18.14
N LEU A 69 0.40 0.39 -17.29
CA LEU A 69 0.74 -0.54 -16.20
C LEU A 69 -0.44 -0.73 -15.23
N VAL A 70 -1.10 0.36 -14.85
CA VAL A 70 -2.25 0.32 -13.94
C VAL A 70 -3.36 -0.57 -14.52
N ARG A 71 -3.72 -0.33 -15.79
CA ARG A 71 -4.75 -1.11 -16.50
C ARG A 71 -4.35 -2.57 -16.72
N GLU A 72 -3.08 -2.83 -17.00
CA GLU A 72 -2.55 -4.18 -17.16
C GLU A 72 -2.69 -4.98 -15.86
N LEU A 73 -2.27 -4.41 -14.72
CA LEU A 73 -2.38 -5.06 -13.42
C LEU A 73 -3.83 -5.29 -12.98
N ASP A 74 -4.74 -4.32 -13.22
CA ASP A 74 -6.17 -4.50 -12.91
C ASP A 74 -6.86 -5.54 -13.79
N ALA A 75 -6.32 -5.82 -14.98
CA ALA A 75 -6.88 -6.78 -15.92
C ALA A 75 -6.53 -8.24 -15.57
N LEU A 76 -5.51 -8.47 -14.72
CA LEU A 76 -5.13 -9.81 -14.27
C LEU A 76 -6.22 -10.38 -13.36
N SER A 77 -6.95 -11.37 -13.87
CA SER A 77 -8.19 -11.86 -13.27
C SER A 77 -8.12 -13.33 -12.86
N THR A 78 -7.15 -14.09 -13.38
CA THR A 78 -6.90 -15.48 -12.99
C THR A 78 -5.50 -15.69 -12.42
N ASP A 79 -5.30 -16.81 -11.73
CA ASP A 79 -3.99 -17.18 -11.18
C ASP A 79 -2.97 -17.41 -12.30
N GLU A 80 -3.37 -18.00 -13.43
CA GLU A 80 -2.48 -18.24 -14.58
C GLU A 80 -2.02 -16.94 -15.24
N GLU A 81 -2.92 -15.96 -15.39
CA GLU A 81 -2.56 -14.63 -15.90
C GLU A 81 -1.56 -13.93 -14.96
N CYS A 82 -1.77 -14.05 -13.65
CA CYS A 82 -0.89 -13.50 -12.63
C CYS A 82 0.49 -14.16 -12.63
N GLU A 83 0.56 -15.49 -12.71
CA GLU A 83 1.80 -16.25 -12.76
C GLU A 83 2.60 -15.93 -14.03
N GLU A 84 1.93 -15.88 -15.19
CA GLU A 84 2.56 -15.54 -16.46
C GLU A 84 3.15 -14.13 -16.45
N TYR A 85 2.41 -13.16 -15.89
CA TYR A 85 2.91 -11.78 -15.73
C TYR A 85 4.19 -11.69 -14.89
N CYS A 86 4.34 -12.57 -13.89
CA CYS A 86 5.47 -12.56 -12.96
C CYS A 86 6.70 -13.29 -13.48
N ARG A 87 6.59 -14.08 -14.57
CA ARG A 87 7.64 -15.00 -15.05
C ARG A 87 8.98 -14.33 -15.33
N ASP A 88 8.98 -13.08 -15.77
CA ASP A 88 10.15 -12.26 -16.11
C ASP A 88 10.48 -11.20 -15.05
N LYS A 89 9.81 -11.21 -13.90
CA LYS A 89 9.95 -10.22 -12.84
C LYS A 89 10.83 -10.75 -11.71
N GLU A 90 11.68 -9.88 -11.17
CA GLU A 90 12.55 -10.24 -10.05
C GLU A 90 11.73 -10.29 -8.75
N ILE A 91 11.60 -11.48 -8.17
CA ILE A 91 11.00 -11.71 -6.84
C ILE A 91 9.63 -11.04 -6.76
N LEU A 92 8.73 -11.42 -7.66
CA LEU A 92 7.35 -10.98 -7.70
C LEU A 92 6.43 -12.19 -7.84
N TRP A 93 5.32 -12.14 -7.14
CA TRP A 93 4.19 -13.02 -7.36
C TRP A 93 2.93 -12.17 -7.28
N LEU A 94 1.90 -12.60 -7.99
CA LEU A 94 0.58 -11.99 -7.97
C LEU A 94 -0.47 -13.09 -7.88
N CYS A 95 -1.63 -12.69 -7.36
CA CYS A 95 -2.92 -13.36 -7.44
C CYS A 95 -3.99 -12.33 -7.90
N PRO A 96 -5.21 -12.75 -8.28
CA PRO A 96 -6.26 -11.87 -8.78
C PRO A 96 -6.65 -10.71 -7.86
N LYS A 97 -6.32 -10.79 -6.57
CA LYS A 97 -6.60 -9.77 -5.55
C LYS A 97 -5.47 -8.75 -5.36
N SER A 98 -4.33 -8.95 -6.02
CA SER A 98 -3.12 -8.16 -5.80
C SER A 98 -3.27 -6.70 -6.22
N ALA A 99 -3.92 -6.43 -7.35
CA ALA A 99 -4.15 -5.07 -7.82
C ALA A 99 -5.03 -4.28 -6.83
N GLN A 100 -6.12 -4.89 -6.36
CA GLN A 100 -6.99 -4.30 -5.35
C GLN A 100 -6.24 -4.05 -4.03
N ALA A 101 -5.51 -5.05 -3.51
CA ALA A 101 -4.72 -4.91 -2.30
C ALA A 101 -3.66 -3.80 -2.43
N ALA A 102 -2.98 -3.71 -3.58
CA ALA A 102 -1.99 -2.67 -3.86
C ALA A 102 -2.60 -1.27 -3.88
N ARG A 103 -3.81 -1.12 -4.43
CA ARG A 103 -4.58 0.14 -4.38
C ARG A 103 -4.92 0.53 -2.94
N VAL A 104 -5.36 -0.43 -2.12
CA VAL A 104 -5.64 -0.20 -0.69
C VAL A 104 -4.37 0.19 0.06
N ALA A 105 -3.24 -0.46 -0.22
CA ALA A 105 -1.94 -0.13 0.37
C ALA A 105 -1.50 1.30 0.02
N ALA A 106 -1.54 1.67 -1.25
CA ALA A 106 -1.17 3.02 -1.71
C ALA A 106 -2.09 4.09 -1.10
N GLY A 107 -3.42 3.91 -1.19
CA GLY A 107 -4.38 4.88 -0.65
C GLY A 107 -4.38 4.94 0.88
N GLY A 108 -3.96 3.87 1.56
CA GLY A 108 -3.71 3.84 3.00
C GLY A 108 -2.51 4.70 3.43
N VAL A 109 -1.47 4.81 2.60
CA VAL A 109 -0.31 5.69 2.89
C VAL A 109 -0.65 7.16 2.62
N ASP A 110 -1.48 7.45 1.62
CA ASP A 110 -1.88 8.82 1.29
C ASP A 110 -2.78 9.45 2.37
N LYS A 111 -3.83 8.71 2.78
CA LYS A 111 -4.98 9.27 3.52
C LYS A 111 -4.65 10.03 4.82
N PRO A 112 -3.70 9.59 5.67
CA PRO A 112 -3.36 10.33 6.88
C PRO A 112 -2.89 11.76 6.62
N TYR A 113 -2.39 12.05 5.41
CA TYR A 113 -1.83 13.35 5.03
C TYR A 113 -2.79 14.20 4.17
N LEU A 114 -3.84 13.60 3.60
CA LEU A 114 -4.82 14.24 2.70
C LEU A 114 -5.72 15.31 3.34
N GLY A 115 -5.41 15.78 4.55
CA GLY A 115 -6.25 16.78 5.21
C GLY A 115 -7.70 16.31 5.35
N CYS A 116 -7.92 15.00 5.49
CA CYS A 116 -9.25 14.47 5.74
C CYS A 116 -9.78 15.20 6.98
N SER A 117 -10.78 16.05 6.78
CA SER A 117 -11.35 16.93 7.81
C SER A 117 -11.82 16.17 9.06
N TYR A 118 -11.97 14.85 8.94
CA TYR A 118 -12.39 13.91 9.97
C TYR A 118 -11.25 13.17 10.69
N CYS A 119 -10.02 13.13 10.16
CA CYS A 119 -8.89 12.43 10.78
C CYS A 119 -7.77 13.41 11.14
N ARG A 120 -7.93 14.13 12.25
CA ARG A 120 -6.87 15.00 12.78
C ARG A 120 -5.91 14.18 13.64
N VAL A 121 -4.95 13.52 13.00
CA VAL A 121 -3.83 12.84 13.67
C VAL A 121 -2.57 13.69 13.56
N GLY A 122 -1.68 13.62 14.55
CA GLY A 122 -0.42 14.39 14.54
C GLY A 122 0.68 13.73 13.73
N ASN A 123 0.71 12.40 13.76
CA ASN A 123 1.58 11.51 13.01
C ASN A 123 0.88 10.16 12.83
N SER A 124 1.39 9.30 11.96
CA SER A 124 0.79 8.00 11.73
C SER A 124 1.77 6.91 11.29
N PHE A 125 1.32 5.66 11.41
CA PHE A 125 2.01 4.48 10.88
C PHE A 125 1.06 3.61 10.05
N ALA A 126 1.41 3.34 8.79
CA ALA A 126 0.61 2.53 7.90
C ALA A 126 1.14 1.09 7.85
N ILE A 127 0.32 0.14 8.30
CA ILE A 127 0.63 -1.29 8.28
C ILE A 127 0.03 -1.86 6.99
N VAL A 128 0.79 -1.83 5.91
CA VAL A 128 0.28 -2.09 4.55
C VAL A 128 1.02 -3.22 3.83
N ARG A 129 0.28 -3.91 2.95
CA ARG A 129 0.78 -4.90 1.99
C ARG A 129 -0.06 -4.85 0.70
N PRO A 130 0.50 -5.08 -0.49
CA PRO A 130 1.93 -5.30 -0.78
C PRO A 130 2.83 -4.11 -0.44
N PRO A 131 4.16 -4.33 -0.27
CA PRO A 131 5.13 -3.24 -0.14
C PRO A 131 5.20 -2.42 -1.44
N GLY A 132 5.95 -1.31 -1.43
CA GLY A 132 5.99 -0.41 -2.59
C GLY A 132 7.34 0.14 -3.05
N HIS A 133 8.35 0.23 -2.18
CA HIS A 133 9.55 1.02 -2.47
C HIS A 133 10.40 0.54 -3.66
N HIS A 134 10.27 -0.72 -4.10
CA HIS A 134 10.99 -1.26 -5.26
C HIS A 134 10.26 -1.05 -6.59
N ALA A 135 8.96 -0.73 -6.58
CA ALA A 135 8.21 -0.48 -7.80
C ALA A 135 8.64 0.87 -8.38
N PHE A 136 9.34 0.86 -9.51
CA PHE A 136 9.83 2.09 -10.15
C PHE A 136 9.31 2.19 -11.59
N GLY A 137 8.62 3.29 -11.89
CA GLY A 137 8.06 3.55 -13.21
C GLY A 137 7.14 2.42 -13.68
N ARG A 138 7.68 1.59 -14.57
CA ARG A 138 6.96 0.51 -15.28
C ARG A 138 7.06 -0.88 -14.68
N VAL A 139 7.90 -1.09 -13.67
CA VAL A 139 8.29 -2.45 -13.27
C VAL A 139 7.87 -2.73 -11.83
N PRO A 140 6.83 -3.55 -11.62
CA PRO A 140 6.60 -4.26 -10.36
C PRO A 140 7.73 -5.26 -10.12
N GLN A 141 8.30 -5.28 -8.90
CA GLN A 141 9.44 -6.14 -8.54
C GLN A 141 9.66 -6.16 -7.02
N GLY A 142 10.37 -7.17 -6.51
CA GLY A 142 10.72 -7.26 -5.09
C GLY A 142 9.49 -7.17 -4.19
N TYR A 143 8.44 -7.92 -4.55
CA TYR A 143 7.08 -7.92 -4.00
C TYR A 143 6.29 -6.61 -4.12
N CYS A 144 6.87 -5.57 -4.72
CA CYS A 144 6.25 -4.26 -4.82
C CYS A 144 5.43 -4.13 -6.10
N VAL A 145 4.13 -3.85 -5.96
CA VAL A 145 3.20 -3.65 -7.09
C VAL A 145 3.16 -2.18 -7.50
N PHE A 146 2.77 -1.30 -6.58
CA PHE A 146 2.82 0.15 -6.75
C PHE A 146 3.70 0.78 -5.67
N ASN A 147 4.30 1.93 -5.96
CA ASN A 147 5.15 2.63 -5.01
C ASN A 147 4.36 3.53 -4.08
N ASN A 148 3.85 2.93 -3.00
CA ASN A 148 3.01 3.62 -2.01
C ASN A 148 3.64 4.94 -1.53
N VAL A 149 4.95 4.95 -1.22
CA VAL A 149 5.65 6.13 -0.70
C VAL A 149 5.86 7.19 -1.77
N ALA A 150 6.22 6.81 -2.99
CA ALA A 150 6.41 7.76 -4.09
C ALA A 150 5.09 8.40 -4.55
N VAL A 151 3.99 7.61 -4.58
CA VAL A 151 2.64 8.12 -4.85
C VAL A 151 2.25 9.15 -3.80
N ALA A 152 2.39 8.83 -2.51
CA ALA A 152 2.07 9.75 -1.41
C ALA A 152 2.91 11.05 -1.45
N ALA A 153 4.21 10.93 -1.70
CA ALA A 153 5.11 12.07 -1.79
C ALA A 153 4.73 13.00 -2.94
N LYS A 154 4.46 12.44 -4.13
CA LYS A 154 4.03 13.23 -5.30
C LYS A 154 2.67 13.85 -5.09
N TYR A 155 1.73 13.12 -4.50
CA TYR A 155 0.42 13.64 -4.16
C TYR A 155 0.54 14.87 -3.24
N ALA A 156 1.35 14.78 -2.19
CA ALA A 156 1.56 15.87 -1.26
C ALA A 156 2.11 17.14 -1.94
N VAL A 157 3.01 16.97 -2.91
CA VAL A 157 3.57 18.09 -3.67
C VAL A 157 2.54 18.68 -4.63
N GLU A 158 1.86 17.85 -5.42
CA GLU A 158 1.01 18.30 -6.53
C GLU A 158 -0.38 18.78 -6.07
N HIS A 159 -0.93 18.20 -5.01
CA HIS A 159 -2.31 18.46 -4.57
C HIS A 159 -2.42 19.15 -3.20
N LEU A 160 -1.41 19.01 -2.32
CA LEU A 160 -1.42 19.62 -0.98
C LEU A 160 -0.51 20.85 -0.86
N GLY A 161 0.22 21.20 -1.93
CA GLY A 161 1.10 22.36 -1.96
C GLY A 161 2.35 22.22 -1.09
N ILE A 162 2.73 21.00 -0.71
CA ILE A 162 3.95 20.73 0.05
C ILE A 162 5.16 20.94 -0.85
N LYS A 163 6.10 21.81 -0.42
CA LYS A 163 7.24 22.20 -1.27
C LYS A 163 8.39 21.18 -1.27
N LYS A 164 8.50 20.37 -0.21
CA LYS A 164 9.59 19.42 0.00
C LYS A 164 9.09 18.22 0.79
N VAL A 165 9.42 17.02 0.33
CA VAL A 165 9.14 15.75 0.99
C VAL A 165 10.46 15.01 1.21
N SER A 166 10.62 14.37 2.36
CA SER A 166 11.72 13.45 2.65
C SER A 166 11.14 12.05 2.78
N THR A 167 11.75 11.10 2.08
CA THR A 167 11.35 9.68 2.05
C THR A 167 12.51 8.82 2.46
#